data_AF-A0A963NUX6-F1
#
_entry.id   AF-A0A963NUX6-F1
#
_cell.length_a   1.000
_cell.length_b   1.000
_cell.length_c   1.000
_cell.angle_alpha   90.00
_cell.angle_beta   90.00
_cell.angle_gamma   90.00
#
_symmetry.space_group_name_H-M   'P 1'
#
loop_
_entity.id
_entity.type
_entity.pdbx_description
1 polymer ?
#
loop_
_entity_poly.entity_id
_entity_poly.type
_entity_poly.pdbx_seq_one_letter_code
_entity_poly.pdbx_strand_id
1 'polypeptide(L)' 'SNTTPLPARIYAGEGCAQVLFFESDKDDVCEVSYKDRGGKYQGQHGVTLPRA' A
#
# COMPACT_ATOMS: atom_id res chain seq x y z
N SER A 1 -2.45 -13.50 1.26
CA SER A 1 -3.01 -14.81 0.88
C SER A 1 -2.79 -15.77 2.04
N ASN A 2 -3.78 -16.57 2.43
CA ASN A 2 -3.55 -17.64 3.39
C ASN A 2 -2.90 -18.81 2.64
N THR A 3 -1.63 -19.09 2.93
CA THR A 3 -0.86 -20.15 2.28
C THR A 3 -1.01 -21.51 2.95
N THR A 4 -1.84 -21.61 4.00
CA THR A 4 -2.13 -22.85 4.72
C THR A 4 -3.56 -23.33 4.42
N PRO A 5 -3.86 -24.64 4.55
CA PRO A 5 -5.21 -25.16 4.36
C PRO A 5 -6.15 -24.86 5.55
N LEU A 6 -5.64 -24.30 6.65
CA LEU A 6 -6.42 -24.00 7.85
C LEU A 6 -7.02 -22.59 7.77
N PRO A 7 -8.25 -22.36 8.25
CA PRO A 7 -8.85 -21.03 8.29
C PRO A 7 -8.05 -20.06 9.18
N ALA A 8 -7.82 -18.84 8.68
CA ALA A 8 -7.28 -17.73 9.48
C ALA A 8 -8.43 -16.80 9.89
N ARG A 9 -8.57 -16.53 11.19
CA ARG A 9 -9.51 -15.52 11.70
C ARG A 9 -8.77 -14.19 11.78
N ILE A 10 -9.38 -13.14 11.23
CA ILE A 10 -8.84 -11.78 11.23
C ILE A 10 -9.88 -10.88 11.90
N TYR A 11 -9.45 -10.10 12.89
CA TYR A 11 -10.29 -9.19 13.67
C TYR A 11 -9.94 -7.73 13.36
N ALA A 12 -10.96 -6.87 13.37
CA ALA A 12 -10.76 -5.44 13.19
C ALA A 12 -9.84 -4.88 14.30
N GLY A 13 -8.75 -4.22 13.91
CA GLY A 13 -7.84 -3.54 14.83
C GLY A 13 -6.76 -4.42 15.47
N GLU A 14 -6.63 -5.70 15.12
CA GLU A 14 -5.62 -6.61 15.73
C GLU A 14 -4.17 -6.32 15.31
N GLY A 15 -3.97 -5.39 14.36
CA GLY A 15 -2.70 -5.15 13.68
C GLY A 15 -2.43 -6.22 12.62
N CYS A 16 -2.25 -5.81 11.36
CA CYS A 16 -2.07 -6.76 10.25
C CYS A 16 -0.75 -6.57 9.48
N ALA A 17 -0.09 -5.43 9.65
CA ALA A 17 1.16 -5.09 8.98
C ALA A 17 1.82 -3.89 9.69
N GLN A 18 3.09 -3.66 9.34
CA GLN A 18 3.83 -2.45 9.68
C GLN A 18 4.25 -1.75 8.38
N VAL A 19 4.21 -0.43 8.39
CA VAL A 19 4.80 0.38 7.33
C VAL A 19 6.13 0.93 7.82
N LEU A 20 7.19 0.66 7.05
CA LEU A 20 8.51 1.21 7.27
C LEU A 20 8.78 2.26 6.19
N PHE A 21 9.24 3.43 6.60
CA PHE A 21 9.58 4.52 5.69
C PHE A 21 11.09 4.54 5.51
N PHE A 22 11.52 4.62 4.25
CA PHE A 22 12.91 4.80 3.88
C PHE A 22 13.04 6.17 3.22
N GLU A 23 14.07 6.91 3.61
CA GLU A 23 14.39 8.17 2.95
C GLU A 23 15.11 7.91 1.63
N SER A 24 14.88 8.79 0.66
CA SER A 24 15.75 8.86 -0.51
C SER A 24 16.99 9.68 -0.18
N ASP A 25 18.07 9.48 -0.93
CA ASP A 25 19.19 10.38 -0.90
C ASP A 25 18.74 11.80 -1.30
N LYS A 26 19.38 12.82 -0.73
CA LYS A 26 18.98 14.22 -0.94
C LYS A 26 19.00 14.64 -2.40
N ASP A 27 19.91 14.06 -3.18
CA ASP A 27 20.09 14.36 -4.59
C ASP A 27 19.29 13.41 -5.51
N ASP A 28 18.58 12.42 -4.95
CA ASP A 28 17.79 11.42 -5.67
C ASP A 28 16.30 11.49 -5.27
N VAL A 29 15.75 12.71 -5.28
CA VAL A 29 14.31 12.90 -5.09
C VAL A 29 13.59 12.47 -6.37
N CYS A 30 12.44 11.80 -6.23
CA CYS A 30 11.65 11.38 -7.39
C CYS A 30 11.28 12.57 -8.30
N GLU A 31 11.68 12.50 -9.58
CA GLU A 31 11.37 13.55 -10.57
C GLU A 31 9.86 13.72 -10.82
N VAL A 32 9.12 12.62 -10.76
CA VAL A 32 7.66 12.58 -10.92
C VAL A 32 7.07 11.75 -9.78
N SER A 33 6.31 12.40 -8.89
CA SER A 33 5.68 11.69 -7.78
C SER A 33 4.49 10.85 -8.23
N TYR A 34 3.99 9.96 -7.35
CA TYR A 34 2.76 9.21 -7.62
C TYR A 34 1.53 10.12 -7.81
N LYS A 35 1.56 11.32 -7.23
CA LYS A 35 0.54 12.35 -7.44
C LYS A 35 0.67 12.98 -8.83
N ASP A 36 1.88 13.39 -9.22
CA ASP A 36 2.12 14.11 -10.48
C ASP A 36 1.82 13.25 -11.71
N ARG A 37 2.09 11.94 -11.62
CA ARG A 37 1.73 10.97 -12.67
C ARG A 37 0.23 10.70 -12.82
N GLY A 38 -0.64 11.35 -12.02
CA GLY A 38 -2.07 11.03 -11.97
C GLY A 38 -2.31 9.57 -11.54
N GLY A 39 -1.63 9.13 -10.48
CA GLY A 39 -1.61 7.74 -10.04
C GLY A 39 -2.99 7.10 -9.93
N LYS A 40 -3.15 5.92 -10.53
CA LYS A 40 -4.41 5.16 -10.66
C LYS A 40 -5.22 5.02 -9.37
N TYR A 41 -4.54 5.00 -8.22
CA TYR A 41 -5.10 4.81 -6.89
C TYR A 41 -4.75 5.94 -5.91
N GLN A 42 -4.35 7.12 -6.42
CA GLN A 42 -4.08 8.28 -5.58
C GLN A 42 -5.35 8.70 -4.82
N GLY A 43 -5.26 8.84 -3.50
CA GLY A 43 -6.42 9.20 -2.66
C GLY A 43 -7.42 8.06 -2.43
N GLN A 44 -6.99 6.80 -2.55
CA GLN A 44 -7.85 5.65 -2.28
C GLN A 44 -8.36 5.64 -0.82
N HIS A 45 -9.66 5.42 -0.67
CA HIS A 45 -10.31 5.15 0.62
C HIS A 45 -10.90 3.73 0.61
N GLY A 46 -10.58 2.94 1.64
CA GLY A 46 -11.06 1.57 1.75
C GLY A 46 -10.51 0.62 0.67
N VAL A 47 -11.27 -0.42 0.35
CA VAL A 47 -10.90 -1.46 -0.61
C VAL A 47 -11.28 -1.03 -2.02
N THR A 48 -10.31 -0.89 -2.93
CA THR A 48 -10.53 -0.56 -4.34
C THR A 48 -10.25 -1.76 -5.23
N LEU A 49 -11.16 -2.05 -6.16
CA LEU A 49 -11.00 -3.12 -7.15
C LEU A 49 -9.95 -2.74 -8.22
N PRO A 50 -9.29 -3.74 -8.86
CA PRO A 50 -8.35 -3.47 -9.94
C PRO A 50 -9.01 -2.69 -11.07
N ARG A 51 -8.36 -1.60 -11.49
CA ARG A 51 -8.74 -0.84 -12.68
C ARG A 51 -7.88 -1.33 -13.87
N ALA A 52 -8.29 -1.10 -15.12
CA ALA A 52 -7.45 -1.28 -16.30
C ALA A 52 -6.39 -0.17 -16.39
#